data_AF-A0A850MIW7-F1
#
_entry.id   AF-A0A850MIW7-F1
#
_cell.length_a   1.000
_cell.length_b   1.000
_cell.length_c   1.000
_cell.angle_alpha   90.00
_cell.angle_beta   90.00
_cell.angle_gamma   90.00
#
_symmetry.space_group_name_H-M   'P 1'
#
loop_
_entity.id
_entity.type
_entity.pdbx_description
1 polymer ?
#
loop_
_entity_poly.entity_id
_entity_poly.type
_entity_poly.pdbx_seq_one_letter_code
_entity_poly.pdbx_strand_id
1 'polypeptide(L)'
;MSKKSKPKHIKKLMVIAVVLLFAFMFYPSNVVQAADDDGDGLDNLIEDWLLRRYSPILHFTSGENFYPVDANHSIAISELWHWSGVLKVQDPDPTEGTLTGPSSDHFLKNKLGSYENIRDNYKANEALLGYKVYGHVRDYSGYRFVQYWFFYIYNDGSVNQHEGDWEMIQIKLDTSTNTPISAQYSQHHSGESAVWGDVEKTGEQPHVYMARGSHANYFRSYQGKVGFENDEVAADGKVLSNTTYTLENLGEQGIPLNGNVWINWEGRWGNWEYLPDAEIGFAGPRSPGWGENQEKYSDPATWASSLFIVDSLWFALCWFMYYLLYIILVIIGLLILRKIYKIYKVKKEGGLMVGKVVKTRAGVGIAIGFVAIGLTVYALFVPWYSVLADIASPTVTTAGEVFLIDGIDGVQVNFLVTGTGMTPLFSLGIPFSLIVGAGIVFNMLDIIGVKDPKKLGNGYLKSGVFFIIFLGLLLLLMTQFEAIMYAFAQGMTLPPEAIEVAQAISQSPFAGAVTKTFYSGTVSITFIWGFAIGGMLLLAAAIIKILAGLIVRSAPSDFA
;
A
#
# COMPACT_ATOMS: atom_id res chain seq x y z
N MET A 1 58.88 34.77 71.89
CA MET A 1 58.71 33.53 71.10
C MET A 1 57.34 32.92 71.39
N SER A 2 56.33 33.20 70.57
CA SER A 2 54.98 32.63 70.71
C SER A 2 54.82 31.44 69.77
N LYS A 3 54.50 30.27 70.34
CA LYS A 3 54.32 28.99 69.64
C LYS A 3 53.06 29.06 68.76
N LYS A 4 53.24 28.93 67.44
CA LYS A 4 52.14 28.68 66.47
C LYS A 4 51.37 27.42 66.89
N SER A 5 50.11 27.56 67.29
CA SER A 5 49.22 26.43 67.56
C SER A 5 48.85 25.74 66.24
N LYS A 6 49.36 24.53 66.02
CA LYS A 6 48.96 23.68 64.89
C LYS A 6 47.46 23.37 64.99
N PRO A 7 46.66 23.59 63.94
CA PRO A 7 45.21 23.41 63.99
C PRO A 7 44.87 21.91 64.04
N LYS A 8 44.49 21.41 65.21
CA LYS A 8 44.01 20.02 65.41
C LYS A 8 42.77 19.69 64.56
N HIS A 9 42.03 20.69 64.07
CA HIS A 9 40.83 20.51 63.26
C HIS A 9 41.11 20.11 61.80
N ILE A 10 42.22 20.55 61.21
CA ILE A 10 42.56 20.20 59.81
C ILE A 10 42.95 18.72 59.69
N LYS A 11 43.65 18.17 60.69
CA LYS A 11 43.98 16.74 60.72
C LYS A 11 42.74 15.85 60.88
N LYS A 12 41.74 16.26 61.67
CA LYS A 12 40.48 15.51 61.80
C LYS A 12 39.68 15.51 60.50
N LEU A 13 39.60 16.65 59.80
CA LEU A 13 38.95 16.71 58.49
C LEU A 13 39.66 15.86 57.44
N MET A 14 41.00 15.87 57.40
CA MET A 14 41.75 15.01 56.47
C MET A 14 41.54 13.52 56.78
N VAL A 15 41.51 13.12 58.06
CA VAL A 15 41.28 11.71 58.42
C VAL A 15 39.85 11.29 58.07
N ILE A 16 38.84 12.14 58.29
CA ILE A 16 37.46 11.85 57.88
C ILE A 16 37.35 11.77 56.35
N ALA A 17 37.99 12.67 55.62
CA ALA A 17 38.00 12.64 54.15
C ALA A 17 38.69 11.38 53.61
N VAL A 18 39.82 10.96 54.20
CA VAL A 18 40.53 9.73 53.82
C VAL A 18 39.72 8.49 54.20
N VAL A 19 39.07 8.46 55.37
CA VAL A 19 38.18 7.36 55.78
C VAL A 19 36.95 7.27 54.88
N LEU A 20 36.38 8.39 54.45
CA LEU A 20 35.28 8.41 53.48
C LEU A 20 35.75 7.96 52.09
N LEU A 21 36.94 8.36 51.65
CA LEU A 21 37.52 7.89 50.39
C LEU A 21 37.79 6.38 50.40
N PHE A 22 38.31 5.87 51.52
CA PHE A 22 38.49 4.42 51.73
C PHE A 22 37.15 3.70 51.85
N ALA A 23 36.14 4.27 52.51
CA ALA A 23 34.80 3.69 52.59
C ALA A 23 34.10 3.62 51.22
N PHE A 24 34.38 4.56 50.31
CA PHE A 24 33.93 4.50 48.92
C PHE A 24 34.73 3.50 48.06
N MET A 25 36.02 3.31 48.32
CA MET A 25 36.85 2.31 47.61
C MET A 25 36.55 0.86 48.03
N PHE A 26 35.98 0.64 49.22
CA PHE A 26 35.62 -0.67 49.75
C PHE A 26 34.11 -0.91 49.83
N TYR A 27 33.29 -0.02 49.26
CA TYR A 27 31.91 -0.40 48.96
C TYR A 27 32.00 -1.48 47.89
N PRO A 28 31.62 -2.74 48.14
CA PRO A 28 31.46 -3.68 47.05
C PRO A 28 30.44 -3.03 46.13
N SER A 29 30.89 -2.58 44.97
CA SER A 29 30.02 -2.52 43.81
C SER A 29 29.61 -3.97 43.60
N ASN A 30 28.55 -4.38 44.30
CA ASN A 30 27.65 -5.38 43.78
C ASN A 30 27.20 -4.75 42.46
N VAL A 31 27.95 -5.04 41.40
CA VAL A 31 27.43 -4.97 40.06
C VAL A 31 26.24 -5.90 40.15
N VAL A 32 25.05 -5.31 40.31
CA VAL A 32 23.81 -6.05 40.09
C VAL A 32 24.03 -6.59 38.69
N GLN A 33 24.17 -7.91 38.60
CA GLN A 33 24.33 -8.57 37.32
C GLN A 33 23.14 -8.12 36.48
N ALA A 34 23.41 -7.52 35.32
CA ALA A 34 22.39 -7.16 34.36
C ALA A 34 21.47 -8.38 34.18
N ALA A 35 20.17 -8.17 34.36
CA ALA A 35 19.19 -9.21 34.07
C ALA A 35 19.10 -9.31 32.55
N ASP A 36 19.29 -10.52 32.04
CA ASP A 36 19.23 -10.90 30.64
C ASP A 36 18.35 -12.16 30.65
N ASP A 37 17.04 -11.93 30.71
CA ASP A 37 16.07 -12.98 31.03
C ASP A 37 15.73 -13.83 29.79
N ASP A 38 16.01 -13.32 28.59
CA ASP A 38 15.83 -14.01 27.30
C ASP A 38 17.15 -14.51 26.67
N GLY A 39 18.30 -14.16 27.24
CA GLY A 39 19.59 -14.74 26.92
C GLY A 39 20.21 -14.22 25.63
N ASP A 40 19.81 -13.03 25.18
CA ASP A 40 20.28 -12.40 23.94
C ASP A 40 21.61 -11.63 24.13
N GLY A 41 22.03 -11.44 25.39
CA GLY A 41 23.24 -10.71 25.77
C GLY A 41 23.03 -9.22 26.04
N LEU A 42 21.79 -8.73 26.02
CA LEU A 42 21.38 -7.38 26.40
C LEU A 42 20.76 -7.36 27.80
N ASP A 43 20.88 -6.22 28.48
CA ASP A 43 20.23 -6.02 29.77
C ASP A 43 18.77 -5.64 29.52
N ASN A 44 17.83 -6.33 30.16
CA ASN A 44 16.40 -6.06 30.10
C ASN A 44 16.07 -4.57 30.35
N LEU A 45 16.82 -3.90 31.24
CA LEU A 45 16.63 -2.47 31.50
C LEU A 45 17.03 -1.58 30.32
N ILE A 46 18.04 -2.00 29.54
CA ILE A 46 18.46 -1.30 28.32
C ILE A 46 17.41 -1.52 27.23
N GLU A 47 16.93 -2.75 27.06
CA GLU A 47 15.86 -3.05 26.10
C GLU A 47 14.60 -2.24 26.40
N ASP A 48 14.09 -2.30 27.64
CA ASP A 48 12.92 -1.55 28.08
C ASP A 48 13.09 -0.04 27.89
N TRP A 49 14.29 0.47 28.15
CA TRP A 49 14.59 1.88 27.93
C TRP A 49 14.52 2.23 26.45
N LEU A 50 15.11 1.42 25.57
CA LEU A 50 15.07 1.62 24.12
C LEU A 50 13.65 1.55 23.57
N LEU A 51 12.88 0.53 23.98
CA LEU A 51 11.48 0.34 23.60
C LEU A 51 10.60 1.52 24.02
N ARG A 52 10.81 2.09 25.22
CA ARG A 52 10.08 3.30 25.65
C ARG A 52 10.58 4.55 24.94
N ARG A 53 11.88 4.65 24.69
CA ARG A 53 12.53 5.85 24.12
C ARG A 53 12.09 6.13 22.69
N TYR A 54 11.91 5.05 21.92
CA TYR A 54 11.59 5.09 20.50
C TYR A 54 10.18 4.55 20.19
N SER A 55 9.31 4.50 21.19
CA SER A 55 7.94 3.97 21.05
C SER A 55 7.16 4.72 19.97
N PRO A 56 6.48 4.03 19.03
CA PRO A 56 5.82 4.69 17.91
C PRO A 56 4.54 5.44 18.29
N ILE A 57 4.21 6.45 17.48
CA ILE A 57 2.89 7.09 17.46
C ILE A 57 2.17 6.58 16.21
N LEU A 58 1.12 5.79 16.41
CA LEU A 58 0.34 5.14 15.36
C LEU A 58 -0.82 6.05 14.96
N HIS A 59 -0.87 6.46 13.70
CA HIS A 59 -1.95 7.25 13.12
C HIS A 59 -2.77 6.34 12.21
N PHE A 60 -4.08 6.26 12.48
CA PHE A 60 -5.00 5.49 11.68
C PHE A 60 -5.81 6.40 10.75
N THR A 61 -6.17 5.87 9.59
CA THR A 61 -7.14 6.48 8.68
C THR A 61 -8.55 6.40 9.28
N SER A 62 -9.36 7.44 9.06
CA SER A 62 -10.77 7.43 9.45
C SER A 62 -11.51 6.24 8.81
N GLY A 63 -12.34 5.56 9.61
CA GLY A 63 -13.07 4.37 9.15
C GLY A 63 -12.30 3.06 9.33
N GLU A 64 -11.14 3.08 10.00
CA GLU A 64 -10.49 1.87 10.52
C GLU A 64 -11.42 1.09 11.46
N ASN A 65 -11.42 -0.23 11.31
CA ASN A 65 -12.24 -1.15 12.08
C ASN A 65 -11.47 -1.87 13.18
N PHE A 66 -10.17 -2.14 12.98
CA PHE A 66 -9.36 -2.92 13.89
C PHE A 66 -8.12 -2.14 14.33
N TYR A 67 -7.76 -2.28 15.61
CA TYR A 67 -6.56 -1.68 16.19
C TYR A 67 -5.70 -2.77 16.85
N PRO A 68 -4.40 -2.52 17.09
CA PRO A 68 -3.50 -3.51 17.66
C PRO A 68 -3.99 -4.02 19.02
N VAL A 69 -4.10 -5.34 19.19
CA VAL A 69 -4.58 -5.99 20.41
C VAL A 69 -3.66 -7.12 20.87
N ASP A 70 -3.95 -7.64 22.07
CA ASP A 70 -3.29 -8.85 22.56
C ASP A 70 -3.60 -10.06 21.66
N ALA A 71 -2.57 -10.80 21.28
CA ALA A 71 -2.67 -11.95 20.38
C ALA A 71 -3.42 -13.09 21.07
N ASN A 72 -3.33 -13.17 22.41
CA ASN A 72 -4.10 -14.10 23.23
C ASN A 72 -5.60 -14.00 23.02
N HIS A 73 -6.10 -12.80 22.70
CA HIS A 73 -7.52 -12.66 22.42
C HIS A 73 -7.92 -13.46 21.18
N SER A 74 -7.10 -13.45 20.13
CA SER A 74 -7.35 -14.24 18.91
C SER A 74 -7.29 -15.74 19.18
N ILE A 75 -6.34 -16.20 20.02
CA ILE A 75 -6.28 -17.60 20.46
C ILE A 75 -7.60 -18.00 21.14
N ALA A 76 -8.07 -17.19 22.10
CA ALA A 76 -9.26 -17.49 22.90
C ALA A 76 -10.56 -17.56 22.09
N ILE A 77 -10.65 -16.84 20.96
CA ILE A 77 -11.85 -16.83 20.09
C ILE A 77 -11.71 -17.72 18.85
N SER A 78 -10.67 -18.54 18.78
CA SER A 78 -10.38 -19.40 17.62
C SER A 78 -10.44 -20.88 17.95
N GLU A 79 -10.43 -21.71 16.91
CA GLU A 79 -10.14 -23.14 16.95
C GLU A 79 -8.78 -23.37 16.29
N LEU A 80 -8.01 -24.35 16.76
CA LEU A 80 -6.78 -24.78 16.09
C LEU A 80 -7.11 -25.85 15.06
N TRP A 81 -6.72 -25.59 13.82
CA TRP A 81 -6.90 -26.49 12.69
C TRP A 81 -5.55 -27.00 12.19
N HIS A 82 -5.57 -28.18 11.56
CA HIS A 82 -4.44 -28.78 10.87
C HIS A 82 -4.79 -29.00 9.40
N TRP A 83 -3.89 -28.57 8.52
CA TRP A 83 -3.97 -28.72 7.09
C TRP A 83 -3.05 -29.86 6.63
N SER A 84 -3.61 -30.98 6.17
CA SER A 84 -2.82 -32.10 5.61
C SER A 84 -3.37 -32.62 4.28
N GLY A 85 -3.89 -31.70 3.45
CA GLY A 85 -4.74 -32.02 2.30
C GLY A 85 -6.21 -32.27 2.64
N VAL A 86 -6.54 -32.40 3.93
CA VAL A 86 -7.90 -32.40 4.48
C VAL A 86 -7.90 -31.51 5.72
N LEU A 87 -8.90 -30.64 5.85
CA LEU A 87 -9.06 -29.76 7.00
C LEU A 87 -9.58 -30.54 8.20
N LYS A 88 -8.88 -30.44 9.33
CA LYS A 88 -9.27 -31.09 10.59
C LYS A 88 -9.09 -30.16 11.78
N VAL A 89 -10.13 -30.06 12.62
CA VAL A 89 -10.02 -29.43 13.94
C VAL A 89 -9.11 -30.29 14.81
N GLN A 90 -8.03 -29.69 15.31
CA GLN A 90 -7.08 -30.30 16.22
C GLN A 90 -7.42 -29.98 17.68
N ASP A 91 -7.76 -28.74 17.97
CA ASP A 91 -8.17 -28.27 19.29
C ASP A 91 -9.31 -27.24 19.14
N PRO A 92 -10.53 -27.53 19.62
CA PRO A 92 -11.64 -26.59 19.53
C PRO A 92 -11.48 -25.39 20.46
N ASP A 93 -10.65 -25.45 21.50
CA ASP A 93 -10.48 -24.37 22.50
C ASP A 93 -8.99 -24.20 22.84
N PRO A 94 -8.17 -23.73 21.87
CA PRO A 94 -6.74 -23.62 22.05
C PRO A 94 -6.37 -22.62 23.13
N THR A 95 -5.20 -22.85 23.71
CA THR A 95 -4.53 -21.96 24.66
C THR A 95 -3.09 -21.76 24.19
N GLU A 96 -2.37 -20.77 24.70
CA GLU A 96 -0.96 -20.58 24.35
C GLU A 96 -0.14 -21.88 24.52
N GLY A 97 -0.41 -22.65 25.58
CA GLY A 97 0.26 -23.92 25.85
C GLY A 97 -0.10 -25.05 24.87
N THR A 98 -1.24 -25.00 24.20
CA THR A 98 -1.56 -25.98 23.13
C THR A 98 -0.97 -25.59 21.78
N LEU A 99 -0.53 -24.34 21.62
CA LEU A 99 0.23 -23.85 20.47
C LEU A 99 1.73 -24.19 20.55
N THR A 100 2.26 -24.59 21.70
CA THR A 100 3.62 -25.11 21.83
C THR A 100 3.68 -26.57 21.37
N GLY A 101 3.97 -26.80 20.08
CA GLY A 101 4.09 -28.14 19.48
C GLY A 101 3.57 -28.27 18.04
N PRO A 102 2.40 -27.72 17.69
CA PRO A 102 1.90 -27.66 16.32
C PRO A 102 2.89 -27.04 15.32
N SER A 103 3.03 -27.67 14.15
CA SER A 103 3.96 -27.28 13.06
C SER A 103 3.36 -26.23 12.11
N SER A 104 4.17 -25.86 11.12
CA SER A 104 3.86 -25.11 9.89
C SER A 104 2.49 -25.29 9.26
N ASP A 105 1.86 -26.45 9.48
CA ASP A 105 0.65 -26.88 8.80
C ASP A 105 -0.62 -26.58 9.63
N HIS A 106 -0.47 -25.86 10.74
CA HIS A 106 -1.58 -25.48 11.62
C HIS A 106 -1.96 -24.01 11.47
N PHE A 107 -3.23 -23.71 11.76
CA PHE A 107 -3.74 -22.36 11.71
C PHE A 107 -4.88 -22.15 12.72
N LEU A 108 -5.05 -20.90 13.18
CA LEU A 108 -6.17 -20.51 14.02
C LEU A 108 -7.34 -20.05 13.15
N LYS A 109 -8.51 -20.66 13.31
CA LYS A 109 -9.74 -20.24 12.62
C LYS A 109 -10.69 -19.59 13.61
N ASN A 110 -11.14 -18.37 13.34
CA ASN A 110 -12.01 -17.63 14.24
C ASN A 110 -13.41 -18.28 14.34
N LYS A 111 -13.89 -18.52 15.58
CA LYS A 111 -15.21 -19.13 15.85
C LYS A 111 -16.39 -18.27 15.43
N LEU A 112 -16.19 -16.95 15.33
CA LEU A 112 -17.22 -16.00 14.94
C LEU A 112 -17.55 -16.08 13.44
N GLY A 113 -16.64 -16.65 12.64
CA GLY A 113 -16.81 -16.89 11.22
C GLY A 113 -16.69 -15.60 10.39
N SER A 114 -17.81 -15.07 9.90
CA SER A 114 -17.82 -13.98 8.93
C SER A 114 -17.17 -12.69 9.46
N TYR A 115 -16.57 -11.92 8.55
CA TYR A 115 -16.02 -10.58 8.81
C TYR A 115 -16.94 -9.70 9.67
N GLU A 116 -18.24 -9.64 9.36
CA GLU A 116 -19.18 -8.79 10.10
C GLU A 116 -19.27 -9.19 11.58
N ASN A 117 -19.26 -10.49 11.87
CA ASN A 117 -19.34 -10.98 13.24
C ASN A 117 -18.05 -10.69 14.01
N ILE A 118 -16.89 -10.87 13.36
CA ILE A 118 -15.58 -10.54 13.94
C ILE A 118 -15.50 -9.04 14.23
N ARG A 119 -15.84 -8.20 13.25
CA ARG A 119 -15.86 -6.73 13.39
C ARG A 119 -16.79 -6.27 14.50
N ASP A 120 -18.02 -6.78 14.52
CA ASP A 120 -19.03 -6.34 15.49
C ASP A 120 -18.68 -6.82 16.91
N ASN A 121 -18.12 -8.03 17.05
CA ASN A 121 -17.60 -8.52 18.32
C ASN A 121 -16.41 -7.67 18.81
N TYR A 122 -15.45 -7.37 17.93
CA TYR A 122 -14.32 -6.52 18.27
C TYR A 122 -14.77 -5.14 18.74
N LYS A 123 -15.62 -4.45 17.97
CA LYS A 123 -16.13 -3.12 18.32
C LYS A 123 -16.91 -3.10 19.63
N ALA A 124 -17.66 -4.17 19.92
CA ALA A 124 -18.37 -4.30 21.20
C ALA A 124 -17.42 -4.47 22.40
N ASN A 125 -16.21 -4.98 22.19
CA ASN A 125 -15.24 -5.29 23.24
C ASN A 125 -13.98 -4.41 23.21
N GLU A 126 -13.84 -3.48 22.27
CA GLU A 126 -12.63 -2.69 22.03
C GLU A 126 -12.07 -2.04 23.32
N ALA A 127 -12.93 -1.40 24.11
CA ALA A 127 -12.53 -0.77 25.37
C ALA A 127 -12.04 -1.76 26.44
N LEU A 128 -12.53 -3.00 26.42
CA LEU A 128 -12.10 -4.07 27.34
C LEU A 128 -10.76 -4.68 26.89
N LEU A 129 -10.59 -4.86 25.58
CA LEU A 129 -9.36 -5.40 24.99
C LEU A 129 -8.18 -4.43 25.16
N GLY A 130 -8.45 -3.12 25.09
CA GLY A 130 -7.42 -2.11 25.05
C GLY A 130 -6.57 -2.23 23.79
N TYR A 131 -5.39 -1.59 23.79
CA TYR A 131 -4.45 -1.66 22.68
C TYR A 131 -3.11 -2.19 23.16
N LYS A 132 -2.51 -3.11 22.40
CA LYS A 132 -1.21 -3.71 22.75
C LYS A 132 -0.23 -3.60 21.58
N VAL A 133 1.01 -3.27 21.93
CA VAL A 133 2.17 -3.27 21.03
C VAL A 133 3.24 -4.13 21.67
N TYR A 134 3.88 -4.96 20.86
CA TYR A 134 4.94 -5.84 21.30
C TYR A 134 6.30 -5.29 20.87
N GLY A 135 7.26 -5.27 21.78
CA GLY A 135 8.62 -4.83 21.55
C GLY A 135 9.59 -6.00 21.43
N HIS A 136 10.66 -5.84 20.68
CA HIS A 136 11.80 -6.76 20.67
C HIS A 136 13.07 -5.96 20.37
N VAL A 137 14.15 -6.20 21.10
CA VAL A 137 15.44 -5.54 20.89
C VAL A 137 16.48 -6.61 20.63
N ARG A 138 17.35 -6.40 19.64
CA ARG A 138 18.41 -7.35 19.33
C ARG A 138 19.65 -6.67 18.78
N ASP A 139 20.82 -7.13 19.20
CA ASP A 139 22.08 -6.84 18.52
C ASP A 139 22.35 -7.84 17.40
N TYR A 140 22.50 -7.36 16.17
CA TYR A 140 22.76 -8.20 15.00
C TYR A 140 23.64 -7.48 13.97
N SER A 141 24.63 -8.19 13.42
CA SER A 141 25.53 -7.66 12.38
C SER A 141 26.17 -6.30 12.72
N GLY A 142 26.50 -6.09 14.00
CA GLY A 142 27.13 -4.86 14.51
C GLY A 142 26.18 -3.67 14.75
N TYR A 143 24.88 -3.86 14.54
CA TYR A 143 23.84 -2.86 14.80
C TYR A 143 22.86 -3.34 15.87
N ARG A 144 22.13 -2.40 16.47
CA ARG A 144 21.04 -2.69 17.40
C ARG A 144 19.72 -2.40 16.72
N PHE A 145 18.78 -3.33 16.78
CA PHE A 145 17.46 -3.19 16.18
C PHE A 145 16.41 -3.11 17.29
N VAL A 146 15.55 -2.10 17.22
CA VAL A 146 14.41 -1.94 18.12
C VAL A 146 13.15 -2.13 17.28
N GLN A 147 12.44 -3.23 17.50
CA GLN A 147 11.27 -3.64 16.74
C GLN A 147 9.99 -3.40 17.53
N TYR A 148 8.93 -3.06 16.81
CA TYR A 148 7.57 -2.98 17.33
C TYR A 148 6.65 -3.78 16.43
N TRP A 149 5.93 -4.73 17.02
CA TRP A 149 5.02 -5.64 16.34
C TRP A 149 3.57 -5.34 16.74
N PHE A 150 2.67 -5.40 15.76
CA PHE A 150 1.26 -5.07 15.88
C PHE A 150 0.43 -6.25 15.44
N PHE A 151 -0.45 -6.74 16.32
CA PHE A 151 -1.38 -7.80 15.99
C PHE A 151 -2.79 -7.27 15.80
N TYR A 152 -3.41 -7.59 14.67
CA TYR A 152 -4.80 -7.27 14.39
C TYR A 152 -5.64 -8.55 14.30
N ILE A 153 -6.88 -8.50 14.75
CA ILE A 153 -7.78 -9.69 14.72
C ILE A 153 -8.17 -10.05 13.28
N TYR A 154 -8.16 -9.07 12.39
CA TYR A 154 -8.60 -9.23 11.00
C TYR A 154 -7.99 -8.13 10.14
N ASN A 155 -7.56 -8.49 8.93
CA ASN A 155 -7.18 -7.58 7.85
C ASN A 155 -8.37 -7.43 6.89
N ASP A 156 -8.96 -6.25 6.81
CA ASP A 156 -10.08 -5.95 5.90
C ASP A 156 -9.66 -5.07 4.71
N GLY A 157 -8.42 -5.28 4.24
CA GLY A 157 -7.89 -4.68 3.03
C GLY A 157 -8.80 -4.89 1.81
N SER A 158 -8.74 -3.96 0.86
CA SER A 158 -9.60 -4.01 -0.34
C SER A 158 -9.27 -5.17 -1.28
N VAL A 159 -8.01 -5.62 -1.25
CA VAL A 159 -7.45 -6.61 -2.19
C VAL A 159 -7.05 -7.92 -1.52
N ASN A 160 -6.81 -7.87 -0.22
CA ASN A 160 -6.42 -9.00 0.60
C ASN A 160 -7.18 -8.93 1.93
N GLN A 161 -7.93 -9.98 2.25
CA GLN A 161 -8.68 -10.07 3.50
C GLN A 161 -8.40 -11.40 4.15
N HIS A 162 -8.04 -11.35 5.43
CA HIS A 162 -7.77 -12.55 6.20
C HIS A 162 -8.01 -12.31 7.68
N GLU A 163 -8.36 -13.38 8.38
CA GLU A 163 -8.32 -13.42 9.84
C GLU A 163 -6.87 -13.28 10.29
N GLY A 164 -6.65 -12.59 11.40
CA GLY A 164 -5.35 -12.33 12.02
C GLY A 164 -4.35 -11.58 11.14
N ASP A 165 -3.55 -10.72 11.73
CA ASP A 165 -2.54 -9.96 10.98
C ASP A 165 -1.37 -9.56 11.86
N TRP A 166 -0.17 -9.59 11.29
CA TRP A 166 1.08 -9.22 11.96
C TRP A 166 1.84 -8.22 11.10
N GLU A 167 1.93 -7.01 11.62
CA GLU A 167 2.69 -5.91 11.03
C GLU A 167 3.79 -5.43 11.97
N MET A 168 4.80 -4.74 11.46
CA MET A 168 5.91 -4.27 12.28
C MET A 168 6.61 -3.02 11.75
N ILE A 169 7.23 -2.27 12.65
CA ILE A 169 8.31 -1.32 12.32
C ILE A 169 9.58 -1.66 13.09
N GLN A 170 10.75 -1.33 12.54
CA GLN A 170 12.00 -1.41 13.29
C GLN A 170 12.85 -0.18 13.11
N ILE A 171 13.71 0.07 14.09
CA ILE A 171 14.65 1.19 14.10
C ILE A 171 16.04 0.61 14.27
N LYS A 172 16.90 0.91 13.31
CA LYS A 172 18.31 0.52 13.30
C LYS A 172 19.14 1.57 14.02
N LEU A 173 19.86 1.16 15.05
CA LEU A 173 20.72 2.01 15.87
C LEU A 173 22.20 1.60 15.73
N ASP A 174 23.08 2.56 15.99
CA ASP A 174 24.47 2.28 16.30
C ASP A 174 24.59 1.64 17.70
N THR A 175 25.24 0.49 17.80
CA THR A 175 25.39 -0.29 19.06
C THR A 175 26.19 0.45 20.12
N SER A 176 27.12 1.33 19.72
CA SER A 176 28.04 2.02 20.64
C SER A 176 27.41 3.27 21.26
N THR A 177 26.52 3.94 20.53
CA THR A 177 25.91 5.21 20.96
C THR A 177 24.40 5.12 21.23
N ASN A 178 23.74 4.02 20.82
CA ASN A 178 22.29 3.88 20.78
C ASN A 178 21.59 4.96 19.94
N THR A 179 22.30 5.60 19.00
CA THR A 179 21.71 6.63 18.14
C THR A 179 21.09 6.03 16.89
N PRO A 180 19.90 6.48 16.47
CA PRO A 180 19.21 5.94 15.32
C PRO A 180 19.87 6.33 13.99
N ILE A 181 19.93 5.36 13.08
CA ILE A 181 20.53 5.45 11.75
C ILE A 181 19.42 5.49 10.69
N SER A 182 18.48 4.55 10.78
CA SER A 182 17.35 4.40 9.84
C SER A 182 16.17 3.72 10.51
N ALA A 183 15.01 3.78 9.88
CA ALA A 183 13.84 3.01 10.25
C ALA A 183 13.29 2.24 9.04
N GLN A 184 12.68 1.10 9.30
CA GLN A 184 12.09 0.22 8.29
C GLN A 184 10.66 -0.13 8.68
N TYR A 185 9.71 0.11 7.78
CA TYR A 185 8.27 -0.06 8.03
C TYR A 185 7.74 -1.16 7.11
N SER A 186 7.10 -2.19 7.67
CA SER A 186 6.54 -3.28 6.85
C SER A 186 5.31 -2.83 6.09
N GLN A 187 5.21 -3.32 4.86
CA GLN A 187 4.07 -3.12 3.96
C GLN A 187 3.84 -4.45 3.27
N HIS A 188 2.76 -5.14 3.62
CA HIS A 188 2.42 -6.43 3.02
C HIS A 188 3.58 -7.43 3.18
N HIS A 189 4.05 -8.05 2.08
CA HIS A 189 5.19 -8.97 2.08
C HIS A 189 6.57 -8.27 2.03
N SER A 190 6.64 -6.94 2.09
CA SER A 190 7.86 -6.15 1.96
C SER A 190 7.87 -4.96 2.93
N GLY A 191 8.41 -3.82 2.51
CA GLY A 191 8.46 -2.60 3.28
C GLY A 191 9.34 -1.52 2.66
N GLU A 192 9.38 -0.38 3.34
CA GLU A 192 10.20 0.78 2.98
C GLU A 192 11.25 1.06 4.05
N SER A 193 12.40 1.58 3.63
CA SER A 193 13.51 1.97 4.52
C SER A 193 13.86 3.45 4.34
N ALA A 194 13.82 4.22 5.43
CA ALA A 194 14.16 5.64 5.43
C ALA A 194 15.32 5.92 6.39
N VAL A 195 16.23 6.82 6.01
CA VAL A 195 17.24 7.34 6.93
C VAL A 195 16.55 8.08 8.09
N TRP A 196 17.10 8.02 9.30
CA TRP A 196 16.42 8.56 10.49
C TRP A 196 16.08 10.05 10.35
N GLY A 197 16.91 10.81 9.64
CA GLY A 197 16.67 12.23 9.36
C GLY A 197 15.38 12.50 8.59
N ASP A 198 14.94 11.56 7.75
CA ASP A 198 13.73 11.65 6.94
C ASP A 198 12.49 11.07 7.64
N VAL A 199 12.63 10.42 8.80
CA VAL A 199 11.52 9.90 9.60
C VAL A 199 10.79 11.04 10.32
N GLU A 200 9.47 11.13 10.12
CA GLU A 200 8.61 12.05 10.88
C GLU A 200 8.47 11.56 12.33
N LYS A 201 8.69 12.45 13.30
CA LYS A 201 8.81 12.06 14.71
C LYS A 201 8.48 13.20 15.68
N THR A 202 8.01 12.84 16.88
CA THR A 202 7.89 13.74 18.03
C THR A 202 8.89 13.35 19.10
N GLY A 203 9.92 14.18 19.29
CA GLY A 203 11.11 13.74 20.03
C GLY A 203 11.83 12.66 19.22
N GLU A 204 11.96 11.45 19.77
CA GLU A 204 12.40 10.27 18.98
C GLU A 204 11.30 9.24 18.80
N GLN A 205 10.05 9.57 19.13
CA GLN A 205 8.92 8.69 18.85
C GLN A 205 8.56 8.83 17.37
N PRO A 206 8.79 7.79 16.55
CA PRO A 206 8.47 7.86 15.13
C PRO A 206 6.96 7.86 14.90
N HIS A 207 6.50 8.57 13.88
CA HIS A 207 5.12 8.53 13.43
C HIS A 207 4.97 7.43 12.39
N VAL A 208 3.96 6.58 12.61
CA VAL A 208 3.62 5.47 11.71
C VAL A 208 2.20 5.70 11.21
N TYR A 209 2.02 5.82 9.91
CA TYR A 209 0.71 6.00 9.28
C TYR A 209 0.22 4.66 8.76
N MET A 210 -0.82 4.13 9.39
CA MET A 210 -1.39 2.81 9.10
C MET A 210 -2.36 2.93 7.94
N ALA A 211 -2.16 2.12 6.90
CA ALA A 211 -3.14 1.95 5.84
C ALA A 211 -4.43 1.34 6.39
N ARG A 212 -5.57 1.85 5.93
CA ARG A 212 -6.89 1.36 6.38
C ARG A 212 -7.10 -0.09 5.97
N GLY A 213 -7.36 -0.94 6.95
CA GLY A 213 -7.70 -2.35 6.79
C GLY A 213 -6.55 -3.30 6.44
N SER A 214 -5.60 -2.87 5.59
CA SER A 214 -4.39 -3.65 5.30
C SER A 214 -3.30 -3.53 6.37
N HIS A 215 -3.37 -2.49 7.21
CA HIS A 215 -2.43 -2.18 8.29
C HIS A 215 -0.97 -1.93 7.86
N ALA A 216 -0.70 -1.84 6.56
CA ALA A 216 0.62 -1.50 6.03
C ALA A 216 1.13 -0.17 6.61
N ASN A 217 2.42 -0.11 6.94
CA ASN A 217 3.03 0.97 7.71
C ASN A 217 3.74 1.97 6.78
N TYR A 218 3.37 3.25 6.87
CA TYR A 218 3.93 4.31 6.03
C TYR A 218 4.59 5.44 6.82
N PHE A 219 5.59 6.09 6.20
CA PHE A 219 6.32 7.21 6.77
C PHE A 219 5.57 8.55 6.68
N ARG A 220 4.54 8.66 5.83
CA ARG A 220 3.73 9.87 5.63
C ARG A 220 2.25 9.53 5.46
N SER A 221 1.39 10.43 5.94
CA SER A 221 -0.06 10.35 5.81
C SER A 221 -0.62 10.46 4.39
N TYR A 222 0.21 10.72 3.39
CA TYR A 222 -0.19 10.85 1.98
C TYR A 222 0.48 9.81 1.07
N GLN A 223 1.13 8.79 1.65
CA GLN A 223 1.64 7.63 0.90
C GLN A 223 0.49 6.66 0.57
N GLY A 224 0.82 5.44 0.12
CA GLY A 224 -0.15 4.42 -0.29
C GLY A 224 -0.67 4.57 -1.72
N LYS A 225 -0.67 5.78 -2.30
CA LYS A 225 -1.14 6.02 -3.69
C LYS A 225 -0.15 5.66 -4.80
N VAL A 226 1.04 5.22 -4.44
CA VAL A 226 2.10 4.80 -5.37
C VAL A 226 2.53 3.40 -4.95
N GLY A 227 2.24 2.38 -5.75
CA GLY A 227 2.45 0.98 -5.37
C GLY A 227 1.32 0.06 -5.86
N PHE A 228 1.41 -1.23 -5.55
CA PHE A 228 0.49 -2.27 -6.02
C PHE A 228 -0.84 -2.32 -5.25
N GLU A 229 -0.83 -1.85 -4.01
CA GLU A 229 -1.95 -2.05 -3.09
C GLU A 229 -2.87 -0.82 -3.04
N ASN A 230 -2.41 0.32 -3.58
CA ASN A 230 -3.14 1.60 -3.63
C ASN A 230 -3.79 1.96 -2.28
N ASP A 231 -3.05 1.70 -1.20
CA ASP A 231 -3.53 1.76 0.16
C ASP A 231 -4.17 3.12 0.51
N GLU A 232 -5.15 3.06 1.42
CA GLU A 232 -5.82 4.23 1.95
C GLU A 232 -5.11 4.71 3.23
N VAL A 233 -4.16 5.62 3.06
CA VAL A 233 -3.37 6.19 4.15
C VAL A 233 -3.81 7.64 4.39
N ALA A 234 -4.04 7.97 5.67
CA ALA A 234 -4.33 9.31 6.16
C ALA A 234 -3.92 9.45 7.64
N ALA A 235 -4.22 10.59 8.24
CA ALA A 235 -4.02 10.87 9.66
C ALA A 235 -5.24 11.55 10.28
N ASP A 236 -6.44 11.14 9.83
CA ASP A 236 -7.73 11.74 10.20
C ASP A 236 -8.59 10.83 11.11
N GLY A 237 -8.06 9.68 11.52
CA GLY A 237 -8.69 8.74 12.44
C GLY A 237 -8.10 8.77 13.86
N LYS A 238 -8.07 7.59 14.50
CA LYS A 238 -7.56 7.43 15.87
C LYS A 238 -6.03 7.56 15.89
N VAL A 239 -5.49 8.09 16.99
CA VAL A 239 -4.05 8.14 17.24
C VAL A 239 -3.73 7.35 18.51
N LEU A 240 -2.81 6.40 18.41
CA LEU A 240 -2.31 5.62 19.54
C LEU A 240 -0.85 6.00 19.83
N SER A 241 -0.51 6.17 21.10
CA SER A 241 0.84 6.46 21.59
C SER A 241 1.15 5.60 22.82
N ASN A 242 2.37 5.68 23.35
CA ASN A 242 2.78 4.98 24.58
C ASN A 242 1.96 5.32 25.84
N THR A 243 1.04 6.29 25.77
CA THR A 243 0.09 6.60 26.84
C THR A 243 -1.28 5.95 26.65
N THR A 244 -1.57 5.41 25.45
CA THR A 244 -2.87 4.82 25.10
C THR A 244 -2.79 3.32 24.86
N TYR A 245 -1.65 2.78 24.42
CA TYR A 245 -1.40 1.34 24.29
C TYR A 245 -0.46 0.83 25.37
N THR A 246 -0.53 -0.46 25.67
CA THR A 246 0.46 -1.17 26.50
C THR A 246 1.60 -1.66 25.63
N LEU A 247 2.84 -1.40 26.05
CA LEU A 247 4.06 -1.89 25.41
C LEU A 247 4.67 -3.02 26.23
N GLU A 248 4.94 -4.15 25.60
CA GLU A 248 5.45 -5.36 26.27
C GLU A 248 6.63 -5.96 25.49
N ASN A 249 7.76 -6.22 26.16
CA ASN A 249 8.91 -6.87 25.52
C ASN A 249 8.61 -8.38 25.31
N LEU A 250 8.77 -8.85 24.07
CA LEU A 250 8.59 -10.26 23.70
C LEU A 250 9.78 -11.13 24.09
N GLY A 251 10.99 -10.55 24.11
CA GLY A 251 12.25 -11.27 24.21
C GLY A 251 12.52 -12.19 23.01
N GLU A 252 13.34 -13.22 23.21
CA GLU A 252 13.79 -14.09 22.12
C GLU A 252 12.89 -15.32 21.87
N GLN A 253 12.88 -15.80 20.62
CA GLN A 253 12.30 -17.12 20.33
C GLN A 253 13.05 -18.20 21.12
N GLY A 254 12.31 -19.12 21.72
CA GLY A 254 12.81 -20.15 22.62
C GLY A 254 12.88 -19.72 24.09
N ILE A 255 13.04 -18.42 24.38
CA ILE A 255 13.10 -17.86 25.74
C ILE A 255 12.24 -16.58 25.81
N PRO A 256 10.93 -16.65 25.55
CA PRO A 256 10.08 -15.47 25.49
C PRO A 256 9.87 -14.86 26.88
N LEU A 257 9.76 -13.54 26.91
CA LEU A 257 9.41 -12.77 28.10
C LEU A 257 7.89 -12.63 28.26
N ASN A 258 7.49 -12.27 29.48
CA ASN A 258 6.11 -11.92 29.83
C ASN A 258 5.05 -13.00 29.55
N GLY A 259 5.47 -14.26 29.36
CA GLY A 259 4.56 -15.37 29.11
C GLY A 259 4.08 -15.50 27.66
N ASN A 260 4.67 -14.77 26.71
CA ASN A 260 4.31 -14.81 25.28
C ASN A 260 4.79 -16.09 24.57
N VAL A 261 4.44 -17.27 25.10
CA VAL A 261 4.92 -18.56 24.58
C VAL A 261 4.40 -18.86 23.19
N TRP A 262 3.33 -18.20 22.76
CA TRP A 262 2.79 -18.25 21.40
C TRP A 262 3.80 -17.80 20.33
N ILE A 263 4.84 -17.02 20.66
CA ILE A 263 5.84 -16.60 19.68
C ILE A 263 6.63 -17.79 19.10
N ASN A 264 6.67 -18.90 19.83
CA ASN A 264 7.31 -20.14 19.40
C ASN A 264 6.42 -20.98 18.46
N TRP A 265 5.19 -20.55 18.23
CA TRP A 265 4.25 -21.27 17.38
C TRP A 265 4.45 -20.87 15.90
N GLU A 266 4.71 -21.86 15.07
CA GLU A 266 5.03 -21.68 13.65
C GLU A 266 3.81 -21.46 12.73
N GLY A 267 2.61 -21.73 13.26
CA GLY A 267 1.38 -21.76 12.49
C GLY A 267 0.86 -20.38 12.08
N ARG A 268 -0.25 -20.39 11.33
CA ARG A 268 -0.87 -19.19 10.77
C ARG A 268 -1.93 -18.60 11.69
N TRP A 269 -1.89 -17.28 11.87
CA TRP A 269 -2.91 -16.53 12.59
C TRP A 269 -4.07 -16.22 11.67
N GLY A 270 -4.96 -17.18 11.41
CA GLY A 270 -6.14 -16.97 10.55
C GLY A 270 -6.50 -18.18 9.69
N ASN A 271 -7.75 -18.24 9.24
CA ASN A 271 -8.24 -19.31 8.37
C ASN A 271 -7.33 -19.55 7.15
N TRP A 272 -7.06 -20.82 6.86
CA TRP A 272 -6.31 -21.26 5.68
C TRP A 272 -7.08 -22.39 5.00
N GLU A 273 -8.03 -22.01 4.14
CA GLU A 273 -9.00 -22.94 3.57
C GLU A 273 -8.42 -23.68 2.35
N TYR A 274 -7.66 -22.99 1.51
CA TYR A 274 -7.06 -23.55 0.29
C TYR A 274 -5.53 -23.34 0.27
N LEU A 275 -4.81 -24.30 -0.33
CA LEU A 275 -3.35 -24.25 -0.47
C LEU A 275 -2.82 -22.92 -1.02
N PRO A 276 -3.37 -22.37 -2.12
CA PRO A 276 -2.83 -21.14 -2.70
C PRO A 276 -2.99 -19.93 -1.79
N ASP A 277 -3.96 -19.92 -0.86
CA ASP A 277 -4.31 -18.74 -0.07
C ASP A 277 -3.09 -18.16 0.67
N ALA A 278 -2.18 -19.02 1.13
CA ALA A 278 -0.91 -18.61 1.74
C ALA A 278 0.03 -17.88 0.78
N GLU A 279 0.11 -18.32 -0.48
CA GLU A 279 0.98 -17.75 -1.51
C GLU A 279 0.43 -16.44 -2.10
N ILE A 280 -0.88 -16.24 -2.03
CA ILE A 280 -1.57 -15.04 -2.54
C ILE A 280 -2.04 -14.09 -1.44
N GLY A 281 -1.64 -14.34 -0.17
CA GLY A 281 -1.86 -13.44 0.97
C GLY A 281 -3.20 -13.60 1.71
N PHE A 282 -4.12 -14.43 1.22
CA PHE A 282 -5.45 -14.64 1.82
C PHE A 282 -5.45 -15.53 3.08
N ALA A 283 -4.33 -16.18 3.40
CA ALA A 283 -4.16 -16.84 4.68
C ALA A 283 -3.44 -15.90 5.65
N GLY A 284 -3.91 -15.85 6.90
CA GLY A 284 -3.29 -15.01 7.92
C GLY A 284 -1.80 -15.33 8.12
N PRO A 285 -1.00 -14.32 8.52
CA PRO A 285 0.44 -14.47 8.58
C PRO A 285 0.87 -15.37 9.72
N ARG A 286 2.10 -15.89 9.63
CA ARG A 286 2.74 -16.63 10.72
C ARG A 286 3.22 -15.71 11.84
N SER A 287 3.42 -16.29 13.02
CA SER A 287 3.97 -15.57 14.19
C SER A 287 5.30 -14.87 13.86
N PRO A 288 5.65 -13.78 14.59
CA PRO A 288 6.97 -13.19 14.53
C PRO A 288 8.09 -14.24 14.61
N GLY A 289 9.01 -14.18 13.65
CA GLY A 289 10.15 -15.10 13.55
C GLY A 289 9.88 -16.44 12.85
N TRP A 290 8.71 -16.62 12.23
CA TRP A 290 8.41 -17.81 11.43
C TRP A 290 7.94 -17.47 10.01
N GLY A 291 8.24 -18.35 9.05
CA GLY A 291 7.90 -18.20 7.63
C GLY A 291 8.20 -16.81 7.08
N GLU A 292 7.17 -16.12 6.58
CA GLU A 292 7.24 -14.75 6.04
C GLU A 292 7.75 -13.69 7.03
N ASN A 293 7.70 -13.97 8.33
CA ASN A 293 8.20 -13.09 9.40
C ASN A 293 9.55 -13.55 9.98
N GLN A 294 10.15 -14.64 9.47
CA GLN A 294 11.40 -15.18 9.99
C GLN A 294 12.58 -14.22 9.81
N GLU A 295 12.77 -13.69 8.60
CA GLU A 295 13.88 -12.77 8.33
C GLU A 295 13.74 -11.49 9.15
N LYS A 296 12.53 -10.94 9.27
CA LYS A 296 12.23 -9.74 10.06
C LYS A 296 12.69 -9.88 11.51
N TYR A 297 12.42 -11.03 12.16
CA TYR A 297 12.74 -11.23 13.58
C TYR A 297 14.19 -11.66 13.83
N SER A 298 14.67 -12.63 13.04
CA SER A 298 15.93 -13.33 13.29
C SER A 298 17.13 -12.74 12.55
N ASP A 299 16.91 -12.11 11.39
CA ASP A 299 17.94 -11.43 10.59
C ASP A 299 17.47 -10.01 10.18
N PRO A 300 17.26 -9.13 11.16
CA PRO A 300 16.69 -7.80 10.92
C PRO A 300 17.60 -6.91 10.04
N ALA A 301 18.89 -7.24 9.95
CA ALA A 301 19.83 -6.53 9.09
C ALA A 301 19.64 -6.90 7.61
N THR A 302 19.46 -8.19 7.31
CA THR A 302 19.21 -8.65 5.94
C THR A 302 17.87 -8.15 5.45
N TRP A 303 16.80 -8.27 6.27
CA TRP A 303 15.50 -7.70 5.94
C TRP A 303 15.61 -6.20 5.67
N ALA A 304 16.26 -5.42 6.54
CA ALA A 304 16.42 -3.99 6.33
C ALA A 304 17.14 -3.63 5.02
N SER A 305 18.05 -4.48 4.55
CA SER A 305 18.83 -4.27 3.34
C SER A 305 18.09 -4.66 2.05
N SER A 306 17.03 -5.47 2.15
CA SER A 306 16.21 -5.89 1.01
C SER A 306 15.11 -4.87 0.67
N LEU A 307 14.79 -3.96 1.59
CA LEU A 307 13.69 -3.00 1.44
C LEU A 307 13.97 -1.88 0.43
N PHE A 308 12.88 -1.36 -0.14
CA PHE A 308 12.92 -0.19 -0.99
C PHE A 308 13.33 1.05 -0.19
N ILE A 309 14.40 1.71 -0.62
CA ILE A 309 14.90 2.91 0.06
C ILE A 309 14.07 4.11 -0.38
N VAL A 310 13.53 4.83 0.61
CA VAL A 310 12.74 6.05 0.42
C VAL A 310 13.45 7.26 1.01
N ASP A 311 13.28 8.39 0.35
CA ASP A 311 13.91 9.65 0.71
C ASP A 311 12.96 10.85 0.52
N SER A 312 13.46 12.05 0.81
CA SER A 312 12.74 13.30 0.59
C SER A 312 12.15 13.47 -0.82
N LEU A 313 12.78 12.94 -1.88
CA LEU A 313 12.25 13.02 -3.25
C LEU A 313 11.09 12.05 -3.44
N TRP A 314 11.20 10.82 -2.93
CA TRP A 314 10.09 9.86 -2.92
C TRP A 314 8.86 10.44 -2.22
N PHE A 315 9.03 11.02 -1.03
CA PHE A 315 7.91 11.63 -0.32
C PHE A 315 7.29 12.79 -1.08
N ALA A 316 8.07 13.59 -1.80
CA ALA A 316 7.52 14.64 -2.66
C ALA A 316 6.71 14.08 -3.84
N LEU A 317 7.14 12.96 -4.42
CA LEU A 317 6.39 12.25 -5.46
C LEU A 317 5.07 11.70 -4.90
N CYS A 318 5.09 11.00 -3.77
CA CYS A 318 3.87 10.49 -3.12
C CYS A 318 2.89 11.63 -2.82
N TRP A 319 3.38 12.75 -2.30
CA TRP A 319 2.56 13.95 -2.08
C TRP A 319 1.92 14.45 -3.38
N PHE A 320 2.70 14.58 -4.46
CA PHE A 320 2.17 15.02 -5.74
C PHE A 320 1.10 14.06 -6.27
N MET A 321 1.33 12.75 -6.15
CA MET A 321 0.40 11.71 -6.57
C MET A 321 -0.89 11.73 -5.75
N TYR A 322 -0.79 11.90 -4.43
CA TYR A 322 -1.93 12.05 -3.54
C TYR A 322 -2.82 13.24 -3.94
N TYR A 323 -2.23 14.38 -4.30
CA TYR A 323 -2.96 15.57 -4.72
C TYR A 323 -3.22 15.67 -6.23
N LEU A 324 -2.83 14.67 -7.03
CA LEU A 324 -2.83 14.74 -8.49
C LEU A 324 -4.22 15.08 -9.05
N LEU A 325 -5.27 14.42 -8.53
CA LEU A 325 -6.65 14.68 -8.95
C LEU A 325 -7.05 16.14 -8.71
N TYR A 326 -6.79 16.66 -7.51
CA TYR A 326 -7.11 18.05 -7.15
C TYR A 326 -6.31 19.05 -7.99
N ILE A 327 -5.03 18.78 -8.24
CA ILE A 327 -4.17 19.60 -9.10
C ILE A 327 -4.76 19.65 -10.51
N ILE A 328 -5.14 18.50 -11.08
CA ILE A 328 -5.76 18.43 -12.41
C ILE A 328 -7.10 19.18 -12.44
N LEU A 329 -7.95 19.03 -11.43
CA LEU A 329 -9.22 19.75 -11.30
C LEU A 329 -9.03 21.27 -11.26
N VAL A 330 -8.09 21.76 -10.46
CA VAL A 330 -7.76 23.20 -10.38
C VAL A 330 -7.27 23.71 -11.74
N ILE A 331 -6.36 22.99 -12.40
CA ILE A 331 -5.84 23.37 -13.72
C ILE A 331 -6.98 23.42 -14.75
N ILE A 332 -7.82 22.39 -14.82
CA ILE A 332 -8.97 22.34 -15.73
C ILE A 332 -9.92 23.51 -15.45
N GLY A 333 -10.25 23.77 -14.17
CA GLY A 333 -11.10 24.88 -13.76
C GLY A 333 -10.55 26.24 -14.20
N LEU A 334 -9.27 26.51 -13.96
CA LEU A 334 -8.61 27.74 -14.40
C LEU A 334 -8.61 27.90 -15.94
N LEU A 335 -8.37 26.81 -16.67
CA LEU A 335 -8.40 26.82 -18.13
C LEU A 335 -9.81 27.05 -18.68
N ILE A 336 -10.84 26.46 -18.05
CA ILE A 336 -12.26 26.70 -18.38
C ILE A 336 -12.61 28.16 -18.13
N LEU A 337 -12.28 28.72 -16.95
CA LEU A 337 -12.54 30.12 -16.62
C LEU A 337 -11.87 31.08 -17.62
N ARG A 338 -10.60 30.83 -17.95
CA ARG A 338 -9.88 31.60 -18.97
C ARG A 338 -10.58 31.54 -20.33
N LYS A 339 -11.13 30.38 -20.70
CA LYS A 339 -11.84 30.20 -21.98
C LYS A 339 -13.19 30.89 -21.98
N ILE A 340 -13.98 30.75 -20.91
CA ILE A 340 -15.25 31.48 -20.71
C ILE A 340 -15.00 32.99 -20.80
N TYR A 341 -13.96 33.51 -20.14
CA TYR A 341 -13.61 34.93 -20.22
C TYR A 341 -13.28 35.38 -21.65
N LYS A 342 -12.53 34.57 -22.42
CA LYS A 342 -12.28 34.85 -23.84
C LYS A 342 -13.59 34.89 -24.63
N ILE A 343 -14.49 33.94 -24.43
CA ILE A 343 -15.81 33.89 -25.10
C ILE A 343 -16.66 35.11 -24.73
N TYR A 344 -16.66 35.51 -23.46
CA TYR A 344 -17.32 36.73 -23.00
C TYR A 344 -16.79 37.97 -23.71
N LYS A 345 -15.46 38.11 -23.84
CA LYS A 345 -14.84 39.22 -24.58
C LYS A 345 -15.26 39.21 -26.06
N VAL A 346 -15.24 38.04 -26.70
CA VAL A 346 -15.74 37.87 -28.08
C VAL A 346 -17.20 38.31 -28.22
N LYS A 347 -18.06 37.90 -27.28
CA LYS A 347 -19.48 38.26 -27.26
C LYS A 347 -19.67 39.76 -27.13
N LYS A 348 -18.93 40.41 -26.22
CA LYS A 348 -19.00 41.87 -26.01
C LYS A 348 -18.57 42.65 -27.26
N GLU A 349 -17.62 42.10 -28.04
CA GLU A 349 -17.18 42.65 -29.33
C GLU A 349 -18.14 42.31 -30.50
N GLY A 350 -19.23 41.57 -30.25
CA GLY A 350 -20.16 41.13 -31.31
C GLY A 350 -19.59 40.08 -32.27
N GLY A 351 -18.44 39.48 -31.94
CA GLY A 351 -17.69 38.60 -32.85
C GLY A 351 -18.06 37.12 -32.79
N LEU A 352 -19.13 36.74 -32.08
CA LEU A 352 -19.57 35.33 -32.02
C LEU A 352 -20.25 34.93 -33.34
N MET A 353 -19.74 33.87 -33.96
CA MET A 353 -20.20 33.42 -35.27
C MET A 353 -21.01 32.12 -35.22
N VAL A 354 -21.25 31.53 -34.04
CA VAL A 354 -21.87 30.20 -33.90
C VAL A 354 -23.13 30.01 -34.75
N GLY A 355 -24.07 30.95 -34.73
CA GLY A 355 -25.31 30.88 -35.50
C GLY A 355 -25.10 30.96 -37.02
N LYS A 356 -24.07 31.69 -37.49
CA LYS A 356 -23.69 31.77 -38.91
C LYS A 356 -22.98 30.48 -39.35
N VAL A 357 -22.03 30.00 -38.54
CA VAL A 357 -21.24 28.79 -38.81
C VAL A 357 -22.12 27.56 -38.95
N VAL A 358 -23.08 27.37 -38.04
CA VAL A 358 -23.98 26.20 -38.03
C VAL A 358 -24.88 26.14 -39.28
N LYS A 359 -25.17 27.27 -39.94
CA LYS A 359 -25.98 27.30 -41.16
C LYS A 359 -25.21 26.94 -42.44
N THR A 360 -23.91 26.69 -42.34
CA THR A 360 -23.06 26.35 -43.49
C THR A 360 -22.62 24.89 -43.47
N ARG A 361 -21.78 24.49 -44.43
CA ARG A 361 -21.16 23.13 -44.44
C ARG A 361 -20.40 22.82 -43.15
N ALA A 362 -19.91 23.83 -42.41
CA ALA A 362 -19.34 23.63 -41.09
C ALA A 362 -20.36 23.09 -40.06
N GLY A 363 -21.64 23.41 -40.20
CA GLY A 363 -22.71 22.85 -39.35
C GLY A 363 -22.81 21.33 -39.43
N VAL A 364 -22.64 20.76 -40.63
CA VAL A 364 -22.57 19.30 -40.83
C VAL A 364 -21.37 18.72 -40.08
N GLY A 365 -20.21 19.35 -40.21
CA GLY A 365 -19.00 18.93 -39.47
C GLY A 365 -19.18 19.03 -37.95
N ILE A 366 -19.86 20.07 -37.44
CA ILE A 366 -20.19 20.20 -36.01
C ILE A 366 -21.15 19.07 -35.56
N ALA A 367 -22.17 18.75 -36.35
CA ALA A 367 -23.09 17.65 -36.05
C ALA A 367 -22.38 16.28 -35.99
N ILE A 368 -21.49 16.01 -36.94
CA ILE A 368 -20.61 14.83 -36.91
C ILE A 368 -19.70 14.85 -35.67
N GLY A 369 -19.19 16.03 -35.30
CA GLY A 369 -18.44 16.24 -34.07
C GLY A 369 -19.20 15.83 -32.80
N PHE A 370 -20.51 16.09 -32.74
CA PHE A 370 -21.36 15.64 -31.62
C PHE A 370 -21.50 14.12 -31.54
N VAL A 371 -21.54 13.41 -32.68
CA VAL A 371 -21.50 11.94 -32.69
C VAL A 371 -20.20 11.45 -32.06
N ALA A 372 -19.06 12.04 -32.43
CA ALA A 372 -17.78 11.68 -31.83
C ALA A 372 -17.73 11.97 -30.32
N ILE A 373 -18.38 13.04 -29.85
CA ILE A 373 -18.52 13.33 -28.41
C ILE A 373 -19.32 12.21 -27.74
N GLY A 374 -20.47 11.80 -28.29
CA GLY A 374 -21.28 10.70 -27.75
C GLY A 374 -20.49 9.40 -27.63
N LEU A 375 -19.74 9.03 -28.67
CA LEU A 375 -18.85 7.86 -28.65
C LEU A 375 -17.75 8.00 -27.58
N THR A 376 -17.15 9.19 -27.46
CA THR A 376 -16.12 9.45 -26.43
C THR A 376 -16.71 9.30 -25.03
N VAL A 377 -17.91 9.82 -24.78
CA VAL A 377 -18.58 9.72 -23.48
C VAL A 377 -18.88 8.26 -23.16
N TYR A 378 -19.48 7.52 -24.10
CA TYR A 378 -19.79 6.11 -23.87
C TYR A 378 -18.52 5.29 -23.61
N ALA A 379 -17.44 5.57 -24.35
CA ALA A 379 -16.15 4.92 -24.14
C ALA A 379 -15.57 5.13 -22.73
N LEU A 380 -15.94 6.19 -22.00
CA LEU A 380 -15.47 6.39 -20.62
C LEU A 380 -15.95 5.31 -19.66
N PHE A 381 -17.08 4.67 -19.96
CA PHE A 381 -17.75 3.72 -19.05
C PHE A 381 -17.55 2.25 -19.46
N VAL A 382 -16.65 1.98 -20.41
CA VAL A 382 -16.35 0.63 -20.87
C VAL A 382 -14.84 0.42 -21.03
N PRO A 383 -14.32 -0.81 -20.87
CA PRO A 383 -12.89 -1.07 -20.96
C PRO A 383 -12.27 -0.65 -22.30
N TRP A 384 -11.07 -0.08 -22.23
CA TRP A 384 -10.26 0.36 -23.36
C TRP A 384 -9.34 -0.73 -23.86
N TYR A 385 -8.78 -1.48 -22.92
CA TYR A 385 -7.92 -2.63 -23.16
C TYR A 385 -8.21 -3.68 -22.10
N SER A 386 -8.14 -4.96 -22.45
CA SER A 386 -8.40 -6.05 -21.51
C SER A 386 -7.47 -7.22 -21.77
N VAL A 387 -7.11 -7.95 -20.71
CA VAL A 387 -6.60 -9.32 -20.75
C VAL A 387 -7.62 -10.18 -20.01
N LEU A 388 -8.27 -11.07 -20.74
CA LEU A 388 -9.23 -12.03 -20.22
C LEU A 388 -8.52 -13.36 -20.00
N ALA A 389 -8.69 -13.96 -18.82
CA ALA A 389 -8.27 -15.32 -18.53
C ALA A 389 -9.50 -16.22 -18.52
N ASP A 390 -9.48 -17.27 -19.33
CA ASP A 390 -10.48 -18.32 -19.39
C ASP A 390 -9.88 -19.61 -18.83
N ILE A 391 -10.38 -20.04 -17.68
CA ILE A 391 -9.93 -21.25 -17.01
C ILE A 391 -10.75 -22.43 -17.53
N ALA A 392 -10.07 -23.34 -18.21
CA ALA A 392 -10.63 -24.61 -18.63
C ALA A 392 -10.07 -25.73 -17.76
N SER A 393 -10.76 -26.07 -16.66
CA SER A 393 -10.44 -27.23 -15.83
C SER A 393 -11.65 -28.16 -15.64
N PRO A 394 -11.43 -29.44 -15.29
CA PRO A 394 -12.51 -30.38 -14.99
C PRO A 394 -13.37 -30.01 -13.76
N THR A 395 -12.88 -29.12 -12.90
CA THR A 395 -13.47 -28.77 -11.60
C THR A 395 -13.99 -27.32 -11.52
N VAL A 396 -13.47 -26.40 -12.34
CA VAL A 396 -13.89 -24.98 -12.39
C VAL A 396 -13.80 -24.48 -13.83
N THR A 397 -14.91 -23.96 -14.37
CA THR A 397 -14.94 -23.17 -15.62
C THR A 397 -15.27 -21.74 -15.28
N THR A 398 -14.34 -20.81 -15.50
CA THR A 398 -14.59 -19.39 -15.23
C THR A 398 -13.74 -18.52 -16.13
N ALA A 399 -14.38 -17.52 -16.74
CA ALA A 399 -13.72 -16.47 -17.51
C ALA A 399 -13.79 -15.15 -16.76
N GLY A 400 -12.69 -14.41 -16.70
CA GLY A 400 -12.60 -13.13 -16.02
C GLY A 400 -11.52 -12.21 -16.59
N GLU A 401 -11.74 -10.90 -16.50
CA GLU A 401 -10.76 -9.89 -16.93
C GLU A 401 -9.68 -9.73 -15.86
N VAL A 402 -8.53 -10.36 -16.05
CA VAL A 402 -7.40 -10.32 -15.10
C VAL A 402 -6.58 -9.04 -15.21
N PHE A 403 -6.74 -8.30 -16.29
CA PHE A 403 -6.20 -6.96 -16.46
C PHE A 403 -7.16 -6.14 -17.30
N LEU A 404 -7.41 -4.88 -16.92
CA LEU A 404 -8.12 -3.95 -17.77
C LEU A 404 -7.59 -2.53 -17.62
N ILE A 405 -7.78 -1.74 -18.67
CA ILE A 405 -7.60 -0.29 -18.65
C ILE A 405 -8.91 0.35 -19.06
N ASP A 406 -9.46 1.26 -18.27
CA ASP A 406 -10.69 1.99 -18.59
C ASP A 406 -10.63 3.48 -18.21
N GLY A 407 -11.73 4.19 -18.44
CA GLY A 407 -11.82 5.62 -18.17
C GLY A 407 -12.08 5.99 -16.71
N ILE A 408 -12.67 5.10 -15.90
CA ILE A 408 -13.15 5.40 -14.54
C ILE A 408 -12.09 4.98 -13.52
N ASP A 409 -11.75 3.70 -13.53
CA ASP A 409 -10.88 3.08 -12.55
C ASP A 409 -9.42 3.03 -13.00
N GLY A 410 -9.15 3.36 -14.27
CA GLY A 410 -7.80 3.49 -14.78
C GLY A 410 -7.21 2.14 -15.14
N VAL A 411 -6.09 1.75 -14.55
CA VAL A 411 -5.44 0.46 -14.81
C VAL A 411 -5.76 -0.49 -13.66
N GLN A 412 -6.32 -1.66 -13.93
CA GLN A 412 -6.64 -2.67 -12.93
C GLN A 412 -5.99 -4.01 -13.27
N VAL A 413 -5.55 -4.72 -12.22
CA VAL A 413 -5.21 -6.15 -12.26
C VAL A 413 -6.16 -6.84 -11.31
N ASN A 414 -6.84 -7.88 -11.77
CA ASN A 414 -7.80 -8.64 -10.98
C ASN A 414 -7.34 -10.10 -10.86
N PHE A 415 -7.65 -10.71 -9.73
CA PHE A 415 -7.44 -12.13 -9.48
C PHE A 415 -8.77 -12.87 -9.50
N LEU A 416 -8.76 -14.08 -10.03
CA LEU A 416 -9.89 -14.97 -9.85
C LEU A 416 -9.70 -15.71 -8.52
N VAL A 417 -10.55 -15.38 -7.55
CA VAL A 417 -10.58 -16.04 -6.25
C VAL A 417 -11.75 -17.02 -6.22
N THR A 418 -11.48 -18.24 -5.78
CA THR A 418 -12.48 -19.32 -5.76
C THR A 418 -13.59 -18.96 -4.76
N GLY A 419 -14.85 -19.01 -5.19
CA GLY A 419 -16.02 -18.73 -4.35
C GLY A 419 -16.44 -17.25 -4.26
N THR A 420 -15.53 -16.30 -4.54
CA THR A 420 -15.81 -14.85 -4.53
C THR A 420 -15.78 -14.21 -5.93
N GLY A 421 -15.16 -14.86 -6.92
CA GLY A 421 -15.08 -14.37 -8.29
C GLY A 421 -13.88 -13.45 -8.52
N MET A 422 -14.00 -12.51 -9.47
CA MET A 422 -12.91 -11.57 -9.78
C MET A 422 -12.79 -10.52 -8.68
N THR A 423 -11.66 -10.51 -7.99
CA THR A 423 -11.32 -9.54 -6.95
C THR A 423 -10.19 -8.65 -7.49
N PRO A 424 -10.34 -7.31 -7.48
CA PRO A 424 -9.24 -6.41 -7.83
C PRO A 424 -8.05 -6.66 -6.91
N LEU A 425 -6.89 -6.91 -7.49
CA LEU A 425 -5.63 -7.04 -6.76
C LEU A 425 -4.81 -5.75 -6.82
N PHE A 426 -4.91 -5.02 -7.93
CA PHE A 426 -4.31 -3.69 -8.09
C PHE A 426 -5.25 -2.77 -8.85
N SER A 427 -5.26 -1.51 -8.46
CA SER A 427 -5.84 -0.45 -9.26
C SER A 427 -4.96 0.81 -9.20
N LEU A 428 -4.50 1.29 -10.35
CA LEU A 428 -3.96 2.63 -10.48
C LEU A 428 -5.08 3.54 -11.00
N GLY A 429 -5.71 4.24 -10.06
CA GLY A 429 -6.78 5.22 -10.31
C GLY A 429 -6.28 6.45 -11.05
N ILE A 430 -5.93 6.32 -12.33
CA ILE A 430 -5.66 7.46 -13.20
C ILE A 430 -7.02 8.04 -13.61
N PRO A 431 -7.29 9.33 -13.37
CA PRO A 431 -8.58 9.95 -13.69
C PRO A 431 -8.69 10.25 -15.19
N PHE A 432 -8.58 9.22 -16.03
CA PHE A 432 -8.64 9.36 -17.49
C PHE A 432 -9.97 9.98 -17.93
N SER A 433 -11.07 9.63 -17.27
CA SER A 433 -12.39 10.24 -17.46
C SER A 433 -12.38 11.74 -17.26
N LEU A 434 -11.62 12.25 -16.29
CA LEU A 434 -11.49 13.69 -16.05
C LEU A 434 -10.71 14.37 -17.19
N ILE A 435 -9.60 13.77 -17.63
CA ILE A 435 -8.76 14.30 -18.70
C ILE A 435 -9.53 14.33 -20.02
N VAL A 436 -10.15 13.20 -20.38
CA VAL A 436 -10.95 13.06 -21.61
C VAL A 436 -12.22 13.91 -21.53
N GLY A 437 -12.90 13.92 -20.38
CA GLY A 437 -14.07 14.73 -20.08
C GLY A 437 -13.81 16.23 -20.19
N ALA A 438 -12.67 16.71 -19.69
CA ALA A 438 -12.25 18.10 -19.88
C ALA A 438 -12.11 18.44 -21.36
N GLY A 439 -11.56 17.54 -22.17
CA GLY A 439 -11.51 17.68 -23.62
C GLY A 439 -12.88 17.88 -24.27
N ILE A 440 -13.91 17.16 -23.80
CA ILE A 440 -15.30 17.33 -24.25
C ILE A 440 -15.82 18.72 -23.91
N VAL A 441 -15.65 19.16 -22.65
CA VAL A 441 -16.07 20.50 -22.20
C VAL A 441 -15.36 21.58 -23.01
N PHE A 442 -14.06 21.46 -23.23
CA PHE A 442 -13.30 22.39 -24.05
C PHE A 442 -13.81 22.43 -25.50
N ASN A 443 -14.12 21.29 -26.11
CA ASN A 443 -14.69 21.25 -27.46
C ASN A 443 -16.05 21.97 -27.51
N MET A 444 -16.93 21.76 -26.53
CA MET A 444 -18.21 22.47 -26.46
C MET A 444 -18.01 23.99 -26.34
N LEU A 445 -17.07 24.43 -25.50
CA LEU A 445 -16.73 25.85 -25.37
C LEU A 445 -16.14 26.43 -26.66
N ASP A 446 -15.36 25.67 -27.44
CA ASP A 446 -14.86 26.12 -28.75
C ASP A 446 -15.99 26.31 -29.77
N ILE A 447 -16.99 25.43 -29.78
CA ILE A 447 -18.17 25.56 -30.64
C ILE A 447 -18.96 26.82 -30.27
N ILE A 448 -19.25 27.02 -28.98
CA ILE A 448 -19.98 28.20 -28.47
C ILE A 448 -19.20 29.49 -28.79
N GLY A 449 -17.88 29.46 -28.61
CA GLY A 449 -16.97 30.60 -28.75
C GLY A 449 -16.47 30.88 -30.17
N VAL A 450 -16.98 30.20 -31.19
CA VAL A 450 -16.37 30.23 -32.53
C VAL A 450 -16.39 31.65 -33.13
N LYS A 451 -15.19 32.16 -33.45
CA LYS A 451 -14.96 33.38 -34.27
C LYS A 451 -14.64 33.05 -35.73
N ASP A 452 -14.05 31.89 -35.98
CA ASP A 452 -13.52 31.47 -37.28
C ASP A 452 -13.66 29.94 -37.42
N PRO A 453 -14.39 29.43 -38.44
CA PRO A 453 -14.53 28.00 -38.70
C PRO A 453 -13.19 27.28 -38.83
N LYS A 454 -12.17 27.90 -39.42
CA LYS A 454 -10.85 27.26 -39.59
C LYS A 454 -10.20 26.95 -38.25
N LYS A 455 -10.34 27.84 -37.27
CA LYS A 455 -9.84 27.61 -35.91
C LYS A 455 -10.60 26.50 -35.19
N LEU A 456 -11.92 26.45 -35.35
CA LEU A 456 -12.74 25.36 -34.80
C LEU A 456 -12.38 24.01 -35.44
N GLY A 457 -12.23 23.96 -36.76
CA GLY A 457 -11.80 22.76 -37.49
C GLY A 457 -10.41 22.28 -37.06
N ASN A 458 -9.47 23.20 -36.83
CA ASN A 458 -8.16 22.85 -36.27
C ASN A 458 -8.26 22.29 -34.84
N GLY A 459 -9.23 22.74 -34.04
CA GLY A 459 -9.52 22.17 -32.72
C GLY A 459 -9.95 20.70 -32.82
N TYR A 460 -10.90 20.40 -33.71
CA TYR A 460 -11.33 19.03 -34.00
C TYR A 460 -10.17 18.13 -34.48
N LEU A 461 -9.34 18.62 -35.40
CA LEU A 461 -8.16 17.89 -35.88
C LEU A 461 -7.19 17.56 -34.75
N LYS A 462 -6.85 18.56 -33.92
CA LYS A 462 -5.97 18.36 -32.75
C LYS A 462 -6.56 17.36 -31.76
N SER A 463 -7.87 17.45 -31.49
CA SER A 463 -8.55 16.50 -30.61
C SER A 463 -8.53 15.08 -31.17
N GLY A 464 -8.78 14.90 -32.46
CA GLY A 464 -8.70 13.58 -33.10
C GLY A 464 -7.29 13.00 -33.08
N VAL A 465 -6.27 13.79 -33.42
CA VAL A 465 -4.85 13.38 -33.34
C VAL A 465 -4.46 13.03 -31.91
N PHE A 466 -4.93 13.79 -30.91
CA PHE A 466 -4.69 13.48 -29.50
C PHE A 466 -5.17 12.07 -29.14
N PHE A 467 -6.38 11.65 -29.55
CA PHE A 467 -6.86 10.29 -29.26
C PHE A 467 -6.05 9.20 -29.96
N ILE A 468 -5.57 9.45 -31.18
CA ILE A 468 -4.67 8.51 -31.89
C ILE A 468 -3.36 8.36 -31.13
N ILE A 469 -2.75 9.49 -30.73
CA ILE A 469 -1.51 9.47 -29.93
C ILE A 469 -1.76 8.77 -28.59
N PHE A 470 -2.88 9.07 -27.92
CA PHE A 470 -3.25 8.47 -26.65
C PHE A 470 -3.37 6.93 -26.74
N LEU A 471 -4.09 6.42 -27.74
CA LEU A 471 -4.19 4.98 -27.97
C LEU A 471 -2.85 4.35 -28.37
N GLY A 472 -2.02 5.09 -29.11
CA GLY A 472 -0.65 4.68 -29.43
C GLY A 472 0.25 4.59 -28.20
N LEU A 473 0.11 5.51 -27.25
CA LEU A 473 0.80 5.47 -25.96
C LEU A 473 0.31 4.31 -25.09
N LEU A 474 -0.98 3.99 -25.12
CA LEU A 474 -1.53 2.81 -24.46
C LEU A 474 -0.89 1.54 -25.03
N LEU A 475 -0.80 1.40 -26.35
CA LEU A 475 -0.12 0.26 -26.96
C LEU A 475 1.37 0.22 -26.61
N LEU A 476 2.04 1.37 -26.58
CA LEU A 476 3.43 1.46 -26.15
C LEU A 476 3.58 0.99 -24.70
N LEU A 477 2.66 1.35 -23.80
CA LEU A 477 2.63 0.82 -22.44
C LEU A 477 2.52 -0.71 -22.45
N MET A 478 1.64 -1.27 -23.29
CA MET A 478 1.49 -2.72 -23.41
C MET A 478 2.71 -3.43 -24.00
N THR A 479 3.56 -2.75 -24.79
CA THR A 479 4.87 -3.32 -25.18
C THR A 479 5.83 -3.50 -24.01
N GLN A 480 5.57 -2.81 -22.89
CA GLN A 480 6.36 -2.87 -21.66
C GLN A 480 5.68 -3.73 -20.60
N PHE A 481 4.66 -4.52 -20.97
CA PHE A 481 3.83 -5.25 -20.00
C PHE A 481 4.64 -6.22 -19.14
N GLU A 482 5.66 -6.88 -19.69
CA GLU A 482 6.60 -7.70 -18.92
C GLU A 482 7.34 -6.89 -17.85
N ALA A 483 7.93 -5.75 -18.22
CA ALA A 483 8.64 -4.88 -17.28
C ALA A 483 7.71 -4.32 -16.21
N ILE A 484 6.47 -4.00 -16.59
CA ILE A 484 5.41 -3.57 -15.68
C ILE A 484 5.09 -4.69 -14.68
N MET A 485 4.91 -5.93 -15.14
CA MET A 485 4.68 -7.09 -14.27
C MET A 485 5.84 -7.33 -13.29
N TYR A 486 7.09 -7.19 -13.74
CA TYR A 486 8.25 -7.29 -12.85
C TYR A 486 8.31 -6.17 -11.81
N ALA A 487 8.04 -4.93 -12.22
CA ALA A 487 7.96 -3.80 -11.31
C ALA A 487 6.84 -4.01 -10.27
N PHE A 488 5.73 -4.65 -10.68
CA PHE A 488 4.61 -4.98 -9.79
C PHE A 488 4.87 -6.18 -8.88
N ALA A 489 5.78 -7.09 -9.22
CA ALA A 489 6.07 -8.25 -8.39
C ALA A 489 6.75 -7.90 -7.05
N GLN A 490 7.29 -6.69 -6.88
CA GLN A 490 7.90 -6.18 -5.63
C GLN A 490 8.87 -7.17 -4.92
N GLY A 491 9.62 -7.97 -5.69
CA GLY A 491 10.55 -8.96 -5.16
C GLY A 491 10.01 -10.39 -5.06
N MET A 492 8.72 -10.61 -5.32
CA MET A 492 8.15 -11.95 -5.49
C MET A 492 8.70 -12.63 -6.75
N THR A 493 8.98 -13.92 -6.64
CA THR A 493 9.36 -14.73 -7.81
C THR A 493 8.10 -15.09 -8.58
N LEU A 494 7.91 -14.48 -9.74
CA LEU A 494 6.78 -14.81 -10.62
C LEU A 494 6.96 -16.21 -11.23
N PRO A 495 5.88 -17.00 -11.38
CA PRO A 495 5.91 -18.25 -12.12
C PRO A 495 6.43 -18.05 -13.55
N PRO A 496 7.26 -18.96 -14.10
CA PRO A 496 7.75 -18.88 -15.48
C PRO A 496 6.61 -18.69 -16.50
N GLU A 497 5.48 -19.36 -16.29
CA GLU A 497 4.31 -19.27 -17.15
C GLU A 497 3.70 -17.86 -17.16
N ALA A 498 3.70 -17.15 -16.02
CA ALA A 498 3.20 -15.78 -15.94
C ALA A 498 4.11 -14.80 -16.70
N ILE A 499 5.43 -15.01 -16.63
CA ILE A 499 6.41 -14.24 -17.40
C ILE A 499 6.20 -14.47 -18.90
N GLU A 500 6.00 -15.72 -19.33
CA GLU A 500 5.74 -16.05 -20.73
C GLU A 500 4.45 -15.42 -21.27
N VAL A 501 3.38 -15.34 -20.45
CA VAL A 501 2.15 -14.61 -20.81
C VAL A 501 2.45 -13.12 -20.98
N ALA A 502 3.18 -12.52 -20.03
CA ALA A 502 3.51 -11.10 -20.08
C ALA A 502 4.39 -10.74 -21.29
N GLN A 503 5.32 -11.63 -21.66
CA GLN A 503 6.13 -11.54 -22.88
C GLN A 503 5.28 -11.63 -24.14
N ALA A 504 4.32 -12.56 -24.19
CA ALA A 504 3.43 -12.71 -25.35
C ALA A 504 2.60 -11.44 -25.60
N ILE A 505 2.07 -10.83 -24.53
CA ILE A 505 1.37 -9.54 -24.59
C ILE A 505 2.32 -8.44 -25.09
N SER A 506 3.53 -8.36 -24.53
CA SER A 506 4.53 -7.34 -24.89
C SER A 506 4.95 -7.41 -26.37
N GLN A 507 5.03 -8.62 -26.93
CA GLN A 507 5.40 -8.86 -28.33
C GLN A 507 4.26 -8.63 -29.32
N SER A 508 3.00 -8.78 -28.89
CA SER A 508 1.81 -8.58 -29.73
C SER A 508 0.75 -7.75 -29.01
N PRO A 509 1.01 -6.47 -28.70
CA PRO A 509 0.16 -5.67 -27.81
C PRO A 509 -1.20 -5.30 -28.43
N PHE A 510 -1.39 -5.43 -29.74
CA PHE A 510 -2.65 -5.06 -30.40
C PHE A 510 -3.79 -6.02 -30.06
N ALA A 511 -3.51 -7.31 -30.17
CA ALA A 511 -4.39 -8.41 -29.78
C ALA A 511 -3.62 -9.73 -29.83
N GLY A 512 -4.05 -10.71 -29.06
CA GLY A 512 -3.49 -12.06 -29.11
C GLY A 512 -4.18 -13.01 -28.16
N ALA A 513 -3.73 -14.27 -28.20
CA ALA A 513 -4.14 -15.28 -27.24
C ALA A 513 -2.99 -16.26 -27.00
N VAL A 514 -2.88 -16.74 -25.76
CA VAL A 514 -1.92 -17.78 -25.36
C VAL A 514 -2.54 -18.67 -24.30
N THR A 515 -2.30 -19.98 -24.41
CA THR A 515 -2.70 -20.94 -23.38
C THR A 515 -1.47 -21.38 -22.61
N LYS A 516 -1.54 -21.33 -21.28
CA LYS A 516 -0.50 -21.83 -20.38
C LYS A 516 -1.10 -22.77 -19.36
N THR A 517 -0.29 -23.72 -18.89
CA THR A 517 -0.72 -24.69 -17.89
C THR A 517 0.06 -24.46 -16.62
N PHE A 518 -0.64 -24.12 -15.55
CA PHE A 518 -0.09 -23.83 -14.24
C PHE A 518 -0.16 -25.06 -13.33
N TYR A 519 0.47 -24.97 -12.15
CA TYR A 519 0.43 -26.02 -11.10
C TYR A 519 0.85 -27.39 -11.64
N SER A 520 2.06 -27.45 -12.19
CA SER A 520 2.69 -28.69 -12.69
C SER A 520 1.86 -29.46 -13.72
N GLY A 521 1.05 -28.76 -14.52
CA GLY A 521 0.29 -29.37 -15.62
C GLY A 521 -1.21 -29.57 -15.33
N THR A 522 -1.71 -29.11 -14.18
CA THR A 522 -3.07 -29.46 -13.72
C THR A 522 -4.16 -28.50 -14.22
N VAL A 523 -3.83 -27.22 -14.40
CA VAL A 523 -4.83 -26.19 -14.77
C VAL A 523 -4.39 -25.45 -16.02
N SER A 524 -5.16 -25.59 -17.11
CA SER A 524 -4.93 -24.82 -18.34
C SER A 524 -5.76 -23.54 -18.34
N ILE A 525 -5.08 -22.42 -18.58
CA ILE A 525 -5.68 -21.09 -18.65
C ILE A 525 -5.36 -20.50 -20.02
N THR A 526 -6.40 -20.07 -20.74
CA THR A 526 -6.28 -19.32 -21.99
C THR A 526 -6.39 -17.84 -21.71
N PHE A 527 -5.34 -17.09 -21.98
CA PHE A 527 -5.33 -15.64 -21.91
C PHE A 527 -5.62 -15.06 -23.30
N ILE A 528 -6.54 -14.10 -23.38
CA ILE A 528 -6.93 -13.39 -24.60
C ILE A 528 -6.81 -11.89 -24.30
N TRP A 529 -6.11 -11.14 -25.15
CA TRP A 529 -5.90 -9.71 -24.92
C TRP A 529 -6.11 -8.86 -26.16
N GLY A 530 -6.30 -7.56 -25.95
CA GLY A 530 -6.34 -6.55 -27.00
C GLY A 530 -7.19 -5.34 -26.63
N PHE A 531 -7.44 -4.48 -27.64
CA PHE A 531 -8.37 -3.38 -27.47
C PHE A 531 -9.79 -3.90 -27.21
N ALA A 532 -10.34 -3.45 -26.08
CA ALA A 532 -11.74 -3.66 -25.75
C ALA A 532 -12.63 -2.61 -26.44
N ILE A 533 -13.94 -2.71 -26.20
CA ILE A 533 -14.96 -1.90 -26.89
C ILE A 533 -14.69 -0.40 -26.76
N GLY A 534 -14.29 0.08 -25.58
CA GLY A 534 -13.95 1.47 -25.35
C GLY A 534 -12.77 1.97 -26.19
N GLY A 535 -11.73 1.15 -26.36
CA GLY A 535 -10.57 1.50 -27.18
C GLY A 535 -10.95 1.67 -28.65
N MET A 536 -11.79 0.76 -29.15
CA MET A 536 -12.36 0.85 -30.51
C MET A 536 -13.26 2.08 -30.68
N LEU A 537 -14.08 2.41 -29.68
CA LEU A 537 -14.93 3.60 -29.69
C LEU A 537 -14.11 4.90 -29.68
N LEU A 538 -13.02 4.95 -28.90
CA LEU A 538 -12.09 6.09 -28.90
C LEU A 538 -11.41 6.26 -30.26
N LEU A 539 -11.00 5.16 -30.91
CA LEU A 539 -10.43 5.19 -32.25
C LEU A 539 -11.45 5.69 -33.28
N ALA A 540 -12.67 5.19 -33.24
CA ALA A 540 -13.76 5.67 -34.09
C ALA A 540 -14.05 7.16 -33.86
N ALA A 541 -14.13 7.59 -32.61
CA ALA A 541 -14.31 9.00 -32.24
C ALA A 541 -13.15 9.87 -32.77
N ALA A 542 -11.91 9.37 -32.74
CA ALA A 542 -10.74 10.08 -33.28
C ALA A 542 -10.86 10.31 -34.80
N ILE A 543 -11.18 9.25 -35.56
CA ILE A 543 -11.39 9.32 -37.01
C ILE A 543 -12.52 10.28 -37.35
N ILE A 544 -13.66 10.17 -36.66
CA ILE A 544 -14.82 11.03 -36.86
C ILE A 544 -14.48 12.49 -36.54
N LYS A 545 -13.71 12.77 -35.48
CA LYS A 545 -13.22 14.13 -35.17
C LYS A 545 -12.33 14.69 -36.27
N ILE A 546 -11.45 13.88 -36.85
CA ILE A 546 -10.60 14.32 -37.97
C ILE A 546 -11.46 14.70 -39.19
N LEU A 547 -12.41 13.83 -39.56
CA LEU A 547 -13.34 14.09 -40.67
C LEU A 547 -14.17 15.35 -40.41
N ALA A 548 -14.75 15.48 -39.21
CA ALA A 548 -15.47 16.68 -38.78
C ALA A 548 -14.59 17.94 -38.91
N GLY A 549 -13.34 17.87 -38.44
CA GLY A 549 -12.39 18.98 -38.50
C GLY A 549 -12.05 19.42 -39.93
N LEU A 550 -11.85 18.46 -40.84
CA LEU A 550 -11.63 18.75 -42.27
C LEU A 550 -12.85 19.45 -42.90
N ILE A 551 -14.06 18.97 -42.61
CA ILE A 551 -15.32 19.58 -43.10
C ILE A 551 -15.47 21.00 -42.54
N VAL A 552 -15.33 21.18 -41.22
CA VAL A 552 -15.45 22.51 -40.59
C VAL A 552 -14.42 23.49 -41.14
N ARG A 553 -13.17 23.05 -41.36
CA ARG A 553 -12.09 23.87 -41.91
C ARG A 553 -12.31 24.29 -43.36
N SER A 554 -13.08 23.50 -44.12
CA SER A 554 -13.40 23.79 -45.53
C SER A 554 -14.47 24.87 -45.70
N ALA A 555 -15.17 25.28 -44.63
CA ALA A 555 -16.18 26.32 -44.70
C ALA A 555 -15.56 27.72 -44.91
N PRO A 556 -16.23 28.60 -45.68
CA PRO A 556 -15.77 29.97 -45.88
C PRO A 556 -15.69 30.73 -44.54
N SER A 557 -14.65 31.54 -44.38
CA SER A 557 -14.44 32.40 -43.20
C SER A 557 -15.21 33.72 -43.29
N ASP A 558 -15.61 34.11 -44.50
CA ASP A 558 -16.24 35.40 -44.78
C ASP A 558 -17.75 35.19 -44.88
N PHE A 559 -18.43 35.36 -43.74
CA PHE A 559 -19.88 35.35 -43.68
C PHE A 559 -20.39 36.78 -43.81
N ALA A 560 -20.49 37.25 -45.06
CA ALA A 560 -21.17 38.50 -45.40
C ALA A 560 -22.54 38.58 -44.72
#